data_AF-A0A7C9E7R8-F1
#
_entry.id   AF-A0A7C9E7R8-F1
#
_cell.length_a   1.000
_cell.length_b   1.000
_cell.length_c   1.000
_cell.angle_alpha   90.00
_cell.angle_beta   90.00
_cell.angle_gamma   90.00
#
_symmetry.space_group_name_H-M   'P 1'
#
loop_
_entity.id
_entity.type
_entity.pdbx_description
1 polymer ?
#
loop_
_entity_poly.entity_id
_entity_poly.type
_entity_poly.pdbx_seq_one_letter_code
_entity_poly.pdbx_strand_id
1 'polypeptide(L)'
;NESDLSDSESRRRLINRLLYRSKQRGFLELDLVLGKWVEENINSMDENGIRSLIQVLDLENPDLWKWLIGQEQPPESVSKNPVFSAVREKISSALDSHSAPETRATPGQPWVRGWDDIKR
;
A
#
# COMPACT_ATOMS: atom_id res chain seq x y z
N ASN A 1 -21.22 -18.01 27.37
CA ASN A 1 -20.02 -17.41 26.73
C ASN A 1 -19.91 -17.73 25.23
N GLU A 2 -21.01 -17.81 24.49
CA GLU A 2 -20.96 -18.00 23.01
C GLU A 2 -20.91 -16.67 22.24
N SER A 3 -21.36 -15.55 22.84
CA SER A 3 -21.38 -14.24 22.19
C SER A 3 -19.98 -13.63 22.01
N ASP A 4 -19.09 -13.76 23.00
CA ASP A 4 -17.70 -13.23 22.93
C ASP A 4 -16.79 -14.02 21.97
N LEU A 5 -17.06 -15.32 21.81
CA LEU A 5 -16.35 -16.14 20.83
C LEU A 5 -16.74 -15.73 19.40
N SER A 6 -18.01 -15.41 19.16
CA SER A 6 -18.48 -14.97 17.84
C SER A 6 -17.83 -13.66 17.39
N ASP A 7 -17.66 -12.69 18.28
CA ASP A 7 -17.06 -11.38 17.96
C ASP A 7 -15.55 -11.50 17.66
N SER A 8 -14.82 -12.17 18.55
CA SER A 8 -13.38 -12.39 18.39
C SER A 8 -13.03 -13.30 17.20
N GLU A 9 -13.79 -14.37 16.96
CA GLU A 9 -13.62 -15.20 15.76
C GLU A 9 -13.91 -14.44 14.48
N SER A 10 -14.96 -13.61 14.46
CA SER A 10 -15.31 -12.80 13.29
C SER A 10 -14.22 -11.78 12.97
N ARG A 11 -13.69 -11.10 13.99
CA ARG A 11 -12.55 -10.19 13.85
C ARG A 11 -11.32 -10.93 13.32
N ARG A 12 -11.00 -12.11 13.85
CA ARG A 12 -9.86 -12.93 13.36
C ARG A 12 -10.02 -13.32 11.89
N ARG A 13 -11.22 -13.75 11.47
CA ARG A 13 -11.51 -14.10 10.07
C ARG A 13 -11.37 -12.89 9.15
N LEU A 14 -11.82 -11.71 9.59
CA LEU A 14 -11.66 -10.46 8.86
C LEU A 14 -10.18 -10.10 8.69
N ILE A 15 -9.39 -10.13 9.78
CA ILE A 15 -7.95 -9.84 9.75
C ILE A 15 -7.23 -10.79 8.78
N ASN A 16 -7.48 -12.09 8.87
CA ASN A 16 -6.86 -13.08 7.98
C ASN A 16 -7.20 -12.83 6.51
N ARG A 17 -8.44 -12.43 6.21
CA ARG A 17 -8.86 -12.08 4.85
C ARG A 17 -8.12 -10.85 4.33
N LEU A 18 -7.96 -9.81 5.14
CA LEU A 18 -7.26 -8.59 4.75
C LEU A 18 -5.77 -8.83 4.57
N LEU A 19 -5.15 -9.62 5.46
CA LEU A 19 -3.76 -10.05 5.31
C LEU A 19 -3.55 -10.83 4.03
N TYR A 20 -4.41 -11.81 3.75
CA TYR A 20 -4.33 -12.58 2.50
C TYR A 20 -4.46 -11.66 1.28
N ARG A 21 -5.47 -10.79 1.27
CA ARG A 21 -5.71 -9.86 0.16
C ARG A 21 -4.56 -8.86 -0.05
N SER A 22 -3.86 -8.47 1.02
CA SER A 22 -2.68 -7.60 0.94
C SER A 22 -1.44 -8.27 0.35
N LYS A 23 -1.39 -9.62 0.34
CA LYS A 23 -0.24 -10.43 -0.10
C LYS A 23 -0.48 -11.17 -1.42
N GLN A 24 -1.65 -11.01 -2.03
CA GLN A 24 -2.09 -11.79 -3.20
C GLN A 24 -2.63 -10.88 -4.31
N ARG A 25 -1.86 -9.84 -4.65
CA ARG A 25 -2.24 -8.89 -5.68
C ARG A 25 -1.60 -9.22 -7.04
N GLY A 26 -0.55 -10.04 -7.07
CA GLY A 26 0.15 -10.43 -8.30
C GLY A 26 1.27 -9.46 -8.71
N PHE A 27 1.55 -8.46 -7.88
CA PHE A 27 2.70 -7.55 -7.98
C PHE A 27 3.54 -7.77 -6.73
N LEU A 28 4.69 -8.42 -6.88
CA LEU A 28 5.53 -8.84 -5.75
C LEU A 28 5.95 -7.64 -4.89
N GLU A 29 6.25 -6.50 -5.52
CA GLU A 29 6.65 -5.27 -4.84
C GLU A 29 5.53 -4.74 -3.94
N LEU A 30 4.31 -4.70 -4.47
CA LEU A 30 3.13 -4.32 -3.69
C LEU A 30 2.85 -5.32 -2.57
N ASP A 31 2.92 -6.61 -2.87
CA ASP A 31 2.66 -7.68 -1.90
C ASP A 31 3.64 -7.62 -0.72
N LEU A 32 4.91 -7.30 -0.97
CA LEU A 32 5.92 -7.12 0.08
C LEU A 32 5.68 -5.86 0.89
N VAL A 33 5.45 -4.71 0.24
CA VAL A 33 5.29 -3.43 0.92
C VAL A 33 3.99 -3.37 1.73
N LEU A 34 2.85 -3.67 1.08
CA LEU A 34 1.54 -3.66 1.72
C LEU A 34 1.42 -4.82 2.70
N GLY A 35 1.80 -6.03 2.31
CA GLY A 35 1.70 -7.20 3.16
C GLY A 35 2.45 -7.02 4.48
N LYS A 36 3.68 -6.50 4.44
CA LYS A 36 4.46 -6.20 5.64
C LYS A 36 3.84 -5.09 6.48
N TRP A 37 3.36 -4.01 5.86
CA TRP A 37 2.70 -2.93 6.59
C TRP A 37 1.42 -3.40 7.29
N VAL A 38 0.59 -4.17 6.60
CA VAL A 38 -0.67 -4.69 7.16
C VAL A 38 -0.38 -5.65 8.32
N GLU A 39 0.58 -6.55 8.17
CA GLU A 39 0.97 -7.50 9.24
C GLU A 39 1.39 -6.81 10.54
N GLU A 40 2.14 -5.71 10.44
CA GLU A 40 2.61 -4.94 11.59
C GLU A 40 1.48 -4.12 12.25
N ASN A 41 0.50 -3.64 11.48
CA ASN A 41 -0.47 -2.64 11.96
C ASN A 41 -1.87 -3.21 12.24
N ILE A 42 -2.30 -4.26 11.54
CA ILE A 42 -3.70 -4.71 11.53
C ILE A 42 -4.24 -5.14 12.91
N ASN A 43 -3.37 -5.64 13.78
CA ASN A 43 -3.76 -6.07 15.13
C ASN A 43 -4.15 -4.89 16.03
N SER A 44 -3.55 -3.72 15.81
CA SER A 44 -3.74 -2.49 16.58
C SER A 44 -4.76 -1.53 15.96
N MET A 45 -5.30 -1.85 14.78
CA MET A 45 -6.27 -1.00 14.08
C MET A 45 -7.67 -1.07 14.68
N ASP A 46 -8.31 0.09 14.75
CA ASP A 46 -9.72 0.28 15.03
C ASP A 46 -10.57 0.06 13.76
N GLU A 47 -11.89 0.14 13.90
CA GLU A 47 -12.82 -0.07 12.77
C GLU A 47 -12.61 0.94 11.63
N ASN A 48 -12.28 2.20 11.95
CA ASN A 48 -12.02 3.22 10.93
C ASN A 48 -10.73 2.93 10.17
N GLY A 49 -9.68 2.47 10.86
CA GLY A 49 -8.45 1.99 10.25
C GLY A 49 -8.70 0.80 9.33
N ILE A 50 -9.51 -0.17 9.75
CA ILE A 50 -9.88 -1.33 8.93
C ILE A 50 -10.65 -0.89 7.68
N ARG A 51 -11.61 0.03 7.80
CA ARG A 51 -12.35 0.59 6.64
C ARG A 51 -11.40 1.30 5.66
N SER A 52 -10.47 2.08 6.19
CA SER A 52 -9.45 2.76 5.39
C SER A 52 -8.54 1.77 4.67
N LEU A 53 -8.16 0.68 5.32
CA LEU A 53 -7.37 -0.40 4.72
C LEU A 53 -8.13 -1.09 3.59
N ILE A 54 -9.42 -1.40 3.79
CA ILE A 54 -10.27 -2.00 2.75
C ILE A 54 -10.30 -1.11 1.50
N GLN A 55 -10.50 0.21 1.68
CA GLN A 55 -10.49 1.15 0.55
C GLN A 55 -9.17 1.11 -0.22
N VAL A 56 -8.03 1.03 0.47
CA VAL A 56 -6.71 0.92 -0.20
C VAL A 56 -6.57 -0.42 -0.93
N LEU A 57 -7.03 -1.52 -0.34
CA LEU A 57 -6.96 -2.85 -0.95
C LEU A 57 -7.93 -3.03 -2.13
N ASP A 58 -8.95 -2.19 -2.28
CA ASP A 58 -9.88 -2.15 -3.41
C ASP A 58 -9.34 -1.32 -4.60
N LEU A 59 -8.22 -0.60 -4.46
CA LEU A 59 -7.61 0.16 -5.55
C LEU A 59 -6.88 -0.74 -6.56
N GLU A 60 -6.87 -0.34 -7.83
CA GLU A 60 -6.14 -1.04 -8.89
C GLU A 60 -4.62 -1.03 -8.65
N ASN A 61 -3.97 -2.17 -8.87
CA ASN A 61 -2.53 -2.33 -8.60
C ASN A 61 -1.64 -1.33 -9.33
N PRO A 62 -1.80 -1.08 -10.64
CA PRO A 62 -0.89 -0.20 -11.37
C PRO A 62 -0.93 1.24 -10.84
N ASP A 63 -2.13 1.75 -10.59
CA ASP A 63 -2.34 3.11 -10.11
C ASP A 63 -1.88 3.25 -8.66
N LEU A 64 -2.23 2.28 -7.81
CA LEU A 64 -1.75 2.26 -6.43
C LEU A 64 -0.22 2.28 -6.35
N TRP A 65 0.46 1.47 -7.17
CA TRP A 65 1.92 1.45 -7.19
C TRP A 65 2.51 2.79 -7.60
N LYS A 66 2.02 3.39 -8.69
CA LYS A 66 2.47 4.70 -9.18
C LYS A 66 2.34 5.80 -8.12
N TRP A 67 1.23 5.80 -7.38
CA TRP A 67 1.01 6.78 -6.31
C TRP A 67 1.92 6.55 -5.11
N LEU A 68 2.16 5.28 -4.75
CA LEU A 68 3.04 4.91 -3.64
C LEU A 68 4.50 5.31 -3.89
N ILE A 69 5.00 5.13 -5.12
CA ILE A 69 6.37 5.51 -5.49
C ILE A 69 6.50 7.00 -5.88
N GLY A 70 5.40 7.77 -5.84
CA GLY A 70 5.41 9.21 -6.16
C GLY A 70 5.55 9.54 -7.66
N GLN A 71 5.28 8.56 -8.53
CA GLN A 71 5.32 8.75 -9.98
C GLN A 71 4.14 9.61 -10.46
N GLU A 72 2.95 9.38 -9.90
CA GLU A 72 1.74 10.16 -10.17
C GLU A 72 1.12 10.67 -8.86
N GLN A 73 0.37 11.77 -8.93
CA GLN A 73 -0.35 12.28 -7.77
C GLN A 73 -1.62 11.44 -7.53
N PRO A 74 -1.83 10.92 -6.32
CA PRO A 74 -3.06 10.22 -5.99
C PRO A 74 -4.27 11.18 -6.01
N PRO A 75 -5.47 10.69 -6.34
CA PRO A 75 -6.71 11.41 -6.13
C PRO A 75 -6.87 11.84 -4.68
N GLU A 76 -7.59 12.94 -4.44
CA GLU A 76 -7.78 13.49 -3.09
C GLU A 76 -8.43 12.48 -2.12
N SER A 77 -9.31 11.61 -2.61
CA SER A 77 -9.92 10.51 -1.84
C SER A 77 -8.90 9.51 -1.31
N VAL A 78 -7.86 9.21 -2.10
CA VAL A 78 -6.79 8.29 -1.74
C VAL A 78 -5.75 9.00 -0.87
N SER A 79 -5.42 10.25 -1.18
CA SER A 79 -4.45 11.03 -0.40
C SER A 79 -4.94 11.32 1.03
N LYS A 80 -6.25 11.46 1.25
CA LYS A 80 -6.83 11.64 2.59
C LYS A 80 -6.89 10.35 3.41
N ASN A 81 -6.67 9.19 2.79
CA ASN A 81 -6.74 7.92 3.48
C ASN A 81 -5.52 7.76 4.41
N PRO A 82 -5.73 7.49 5.72
CA PRO A 82 -4.64 7.39 6.69
C PRO A 82 -3.72 6.19 6.41
N VAL A 83 -4.27 5.09 5.91
CA VAL A 83 -3.51 3.88 5.57
C VAL A 83 -2.60 4.14 4.37
N PHE A 84 -3.13 4.78 3.33
CA PHE A 84 -2.33 5.15 2.17
C PHE A 84 -1.15 6.05 2.56
N SER A 85 -1.42 7.07 3.39
CA SER A 85 -0.38 8.00 3.86
C SER A 85 0.68 7.28 4.70
N ALA A 86 0.28 6.39 5.60
CA ALA A 86 1.21 5.62 6.44
C ALA A 86 2.08 4.64 5.64
N VAL A 87 1.51 3.98 4.62
CA VAL A 87 2.29 3.11 3.72
C VAL A 87 3.30 3.94 2.92
N ARG A 88 2.87 5.08 2.37
CA ARG A 88 3.74 5.99 1.62
C ARG A 88 4.89 6.53 2.47
N GLU A 89 4.61 6.89 3.72
CA GLU A 89 5.62 7.33 4.68
C GLU A 89 6.66 6.22 4.96
N LYS A 90 6.20 4.97 5.15
CA LYS A 90 7.09 3.82 5.31
C LYS A 90 8.01 3.61 4.10
N ILE A 91 7.49 3.78 2.88
CA ILE A 91 8.29 3.71 1.65
C ILE A 91 9.33 4.83 1.63
N SER A 92 8.92 6.07 1.91
CA SER A 92 9.84 7.22 1.94
C SER A 92 10.98 7.01 2.95
N SER A 93 10.65 6.57 4.16
CA SER A 93 11.64 6.27 5.22
C SER A 93 12.59 5.14 4.81
N ALA A 94 12.08 4.11 4.13
CA ALA A 94 12.90 3.02 3.60
C ALA A 94 13.84 3.49 2.47
N LEU A 95 13.36 4.36 1.58
CA LEU A 95 14.18 4.97 0.53
C LEU A 95 15.29 5.84 1.13
N ASP A 96 15.00 6.59 2.18
CA ASP A 96 15.98 7.40 2.90
C ASP A 96 17.07 6.57 3.58
N SER A 97 16.71 5.38 4.07
CA SER A 97 17.63 4.48 4.78
C SER A 97 18.47 3.59 3.85
N HIS A 98 17.94 3.22 2.68
CA HIS A 98 18.50 2.16 1.84
C HIS A 98 18.84 2.57 0.41
N SER A 99 18.53 3.80 -0.02
CA SER A 99 18.79 4.25 -1.38
C SER A 99 19.49 5.61 -1.42
N ALA A 100 20.53 5.71 -2.25
CA ALA A 100 21.22 6.96 -2.52
C ALA A 100 20.26 7.93 -3.25
N PRO A 101 20.28 9.25 -2.96
CA PRO A 101 19.38 10.21 -3.61
C PRO A 101 19.44 10.18 -5.14
N GLU A 102 20.60 9.88 -5.71
CA GLU A 102 20.89 9.90 -7.14
C GLU A 102 20.22 8.74 -7.91
N THR A 103 19.86 7.65 -7.23
CA THR A 103 19.22 6.47 -7.84
C THR A 103 17.70 6.50 -7.73
N ARG A 104 17.12 7.54 -7.13
CA ARG A 104 15.68 7.67 -6.92
C ARG A 104 14.98 8.23 -8.16
N ALA A 105 13.77 7.75 -8.42
CA ALA A 105 12.92 8.31 -9.47
C ALA A 105 12.54 9.76 -9.11
N THR A 106 12.61 10.66 -10.10
CA THR A 106 12.17 12.05 -9.92
C THR A 106 10.64 12.09 -9.79
N PRO A 107 10.09 12.71 -8.73
CA PRO A 107 8.64 12.79 -8.55
C PRO A 107 7.96 13.44 -9.76
N GLY A 108 6.86 12.86 -10.23
CA GLY A 108 6.05 13.41 -11.33
C GLY A 108 6.64 13.26 -12.73
N GLN A 109 7.73 12.50 -12.91
CA GLN A 109 8.22 12.13 -14.24
C GLN A 109 7.80 10.68 -14.56
N PRO A 110 7.23 10.42 -15.75
CA PRO A 110 7.00 9.05 -16.20
C PRO A 110 8.33 8.33 -16.40
N TRP A 111 8.35 6.99 -16.27
CA TRP A 111 9.53 6.20 -16.58
C TRP A 111 9.99 6.51 -18.01
N VAL A 112 11.28 6.83 -18.16
CA VAL A 112 11.91 6.88 -19.48
C VAL A 112 11.89 5.46 -20.03
N ARG A 113 10.98 5.17 -20.96
CA ARG A 113 11.04 3.93 -21.72
C ARG A 113 12.26 4.03 -22.63
N GLY A 114 13.27 3.18 -22.41
CA GLY A 114 14.45 3.07 -23.28
C GLY A 114 14.16 2.63 -24.73
N TRP A 115 12.90 2.60 -25.14
CA TRP A 115 12.43 2.36 -26.51
C TRP A 115 11.93 3.64 -27.19
N ASP A 116 11.75 4.75 -26.45
CA ASP A 116 11.35 6.05 -27.00
C ASP A 116 12.55 6.85 -27.58
N ASP A 117 13.77 6.29 -27.51
CA ASP A 117 15.00 6.90 -28.02
C ASP A 117 15.14 6.86 -29.56
N ILE A 118 14.21 6.21 -30.29
CA ILE A 118 14.31 6.00 -31.75
C ILE A 118 13.50 7.03 -32.56
N LYS A 119 13.54 8.31 -32.17
CA LYS A 119 13.11 9.39 -33.07
C LYS A 119 14.21 10.41 -33.24
N ARG A 120 15.13 10.09 -34.14
CA ARG A 120 16.07 11.04 -34.73
C ARG A 120 15.99 10.97 -36.24
#